data_AF-A0A9D8LHI3-F1
#
_entry.id   AF-A0A9D8LHI3-F1
#
_cell.length_a   1.000
_cell.length_b   1.000
_cell.length_c   1.000
_cell.angle_alpha   90.00
_cell.angle_beta   90.00
_cell.angle_gamma   90.00
#
_symmetry.space_group_name_H-M   'P 1'
#
loop_
_entity.id
_entity.type
_entity.pdbx_description
1 polymer ?
#
loop_
_entity_poly.entity_id
_entity_poly.type
_entity_poly.pdbx_seq_one_letter_code
_entity_poly.pdbx_strand_id
1 'polypeptide(L)'
;RLLNAELAHRMKNVLAMIGAVANQTFRSASSLDEAQVTFGERVAALGEAHTILTQSSWSGAPIRAVIEGALAPHRIAAGRVLLSGPALELGAKQSLTLALAINELATNAIKYGALSGEGGQVAISWRIGSPESEELFAFGWSESGGPPVNAPARKGFGSRLLERVVALDFQGRVSLDYRQEGLRYALETTMSAIANAEPVHAN
;
A
#
# COMPACT_ATOMS: atom_id res chain seq x y z
N ARG A 1 -23.97 21.51 1.10
CA ARG A 1 -24.32 20.70 -0.11
C ARG A 1 -23.11 19.97 -0.70
N LEU A 2 -21.92 20.58 -0.73
CA LEU A 2 -20.65 19.92 -1.13
C LEU A 2 -20.28 18.71 -0.24
N LEU A 3 -20.39 18.83 1.08
CA LEU A 3 -20.06 17.76 2.04
C LEU A 3 -20.84 16.45 1.78
N ASN A 4 -22.14 16.54 1.48
CA ASN A 4 -22.96 15.36 1.19
C ASN A 4 -22.66 14.75 -0.19
N ALA A 5 -22.32 15.59 -1.18
CA ALA A 5 -21.93 15.12 -2.51
C ALA A 5 -20.57 14.41 -2.47
N GLU A 6 -19.66 14.92 -1.64
CA GLU A 6 -18.34 14.33 -1.43
C GLU A 6 -18.42 13.02 -0.64
N LEU A 7 -19.20 12.99 0.45
CA LEU A 7 -19.53 11.75 1.16
C LEU A 7 -20.18 10.71 0.25
N ALA A 8 -21.13 11.12 -0.60
CA ALA A 8 -21.77 10.22 -1.56
C ALA A 8 -20.77 9.68 -2.59
N HIS A 9 -19.88 10.52 -3.11
CA HIS A 9 -18.82 10.10 -4.02
C HIS A 9 -17.83 9.13 -3.34
N ARG A 10 -17.45 9.41 -2.09
CA ARG A 10 -16.57 8.56 -1.28
C ARG A 10 -17.21 7.20 -0.97
N MET A 11 -18.49 7.18 -0.63
CA MET A 11 -19.27 5.95 -0.46
C MET A 11 -19.30 5.14 -1.76
N LYS A 12 -19.48 5.82 -2.90
CA LYS A 12 -19.46 5.19 -4.22
C LYS A 12 -18.09 4.57 -4.53
N ASN A 13 -16.99 5.21 -4.14
CA ASN A 13 -15.63 4.68 -4.30
C ASN A 13 -15.41 3.42 -3.44
N VAL A 14 -15.85 3.42 -2.18
CA VAL A 14 -15.73 2.25 -1.29
C VAL A 14 -16.57 1.08 -1.83
N LEU A 15 -17.80 1.35 -2.25
CA LEU A 15 -18.67 0.32 -2.84
C LEU A 15 -18.11 -0.23 -4.15
N ALA A 16 -17.50 0.61 -4.98
CA ALA A 16 -16.81 0.18 -6.20
C ALA A 16 -15.62 -0.72 -5.89
N MET A 17 -14.83 -0.39 -4.85
CA MET A 17 -13.72 -1.23 -4.39
C MET A 17 -14.22 -2.57 -3.84
N ILE A 18 -15.26 -2.59 -3.01
CA ILE A 18 -15.88 -3.83 -2.52
C ILE A 18 -16.38 -4.68 -3.69
N GLY A 19 -17.04 -4.07 -4.68
CA GLY A 19 -17.50 -4.75 -5.88
C GLY A 19 -16.37 -5.33 -6.73
N ALA A 20 -15.24 -4.61 -6.85
CA ALA A 20 -14.04 -5.11 -7.52
C ALA A 20 -13.40 -6.27 -6.77
N VAL A 21 -13.33 -6.19 -5.43
CA VAL A 21 -12.84 -7.27 -4.55
C VAL A 21 -13.72 -8.51 -4.66
N ALA A 22 -15.06 -8.34 -4.69
CA ALA A 22 -16.01 -9.43 -4.86
C ALA A 22 -15.82 -10.13 -6.21
N ASN A 23 -15.97 -9.37 -7.31
CA ASN A 23 -15.85 -9.91 -8.66
C ASN A 23 -14.52 -10.61 -8.89
N GLN A 24 -13.44 -10.07 -8.34
CA GLN A 24 -12.12 -10.67 -8.51
C GLN A 24 -11.95 -11.94 -7.67
N THR A 25 -12.44 -11.96 -6.43
CA THR A 25 -12.30 -13.10 -5.52
C THR A 25 -13.10 -14.29 -6.04
N PHE A 26 -14.36 -14.08 -6.45
CA PHE A 26 -15.19 -15.14 -7.02
C PHE A 26 -14.69 -15.65 -8.37
N ARG A 27 -13.99 -14.83 -9.15
CA ARG A 27 -13.44 -15.24 -10.45
C ARG A 27 -12.16 -16.08 -10.33
N SER A 28 -11.39 -15.93 -9.26
CA SER A 28 -10.09 -16.60 -9.09
C SER A 28 -10.08 -17.75 -8.09
N ALA A 29 -11.16 -17.94 -7.33
CA ALA A 29 -11.23 -18.97 -6.30
C ALA A 29 -11.39 -20.37 -6.90
N SER A 30 -10.76 -21.35 -6.27
CA SER A 30 -10.83 -22.77 -6.66
C SER A 30 -12.09 -23.44 -6.10
N SER A 31 -12.69 -22.86 -5.06
CA SER A 31 -13.96 -23.25 -4.47
C SER A 31 -14.71 -22.04 -3.88
N LEU A 32 -16.01 -22.21 -3.64
CA LEU A 32 -16.84 -21.18 -2.99
C LEU A 32 -16.39 -20.93 -1.55
N ASP A 33 -15.96 -21.96 -0.82
CA ASP A 33 -15.46 -21.82 0.55
C ASP A 33 -14.16 -20.99 0.60
N GLU A 34 -13.22 -21.23 -0.33
CA GLU A 34 -12.00 -20.43 -0.47
C GLU A 34 -12.34 -18.98 -0.83
N ALA A 35 -13.32 -18.77 -1.72
CA ALA A 35 -13.80 -17.45 -2.10
C ALA A 35 -14.37 -16.70 -0.91
N GLN A 36 -15.17 -17.35 -0.08
CA GLN A 36 -15.83 -16.75 1.08
C GLN A 36 -14.81 -16.29 2.13
N VAL A 37 -13.84 -17.15 2.46
CA VAL A 37 -12.77 -16.81 3.40
C VAL A 37 -11.93 -15.64 2.87
N THR A 38 -11.45 -15.75 1.62
CA THR A 38 -10.61 -14.72 0.99
C THR A 38 -11.34 -13.39 0.84
N PHE A 39 -12.63 -13.42 0.51
CA PHE A 39 -13.44 -12.22 0.37
C PHE A 39 -13.63 -11.55 1.73
N GLY A 40 -13.94 -12.32 2.78
CA GLY A 40 -14.08 -11.83 4.15
C GLY A 40 -12.81 -11.16 4.66
N GLU A 41 -11.65 -11.79 4.48
CA GLU A 41 -10.35 -11.22 4.87
C GLU A 41 -10.07 -9.89 4.16
N ARG A 42 -10.37 -9.80 2.86
CA ARG A 42 -10.15 -8.58 2.06
C ARG A 42 -11.11 -7.45 2.44
N VAL A 43 -12.38 -7.77 2.69
CA VAL A 43 -13.37 -6.78 3.14
C VAL A 43 -13.03 -6.29 4.54
N ALA A 44 -12.57 -7.18 5.43
CA ALA A 44 -12.13 -6.81 6.77
C ALA A 44 -10.90 -5.89 6.75
N ALA A 45 -9.88 -6.22 5.95
CA ALA A 45 -8.70 -5.38 5.76
C ALA A 45 -9.06 -4.00 5.20
N LEU A 46 -10.01 -3.93 4.26
CA LEU A 46 -10.53 -2.68 3.74
C LEU A 46 -11.27 -1.87 4.81
N GLY A 47 -12.05 -2.55 5.66
CA GLY A 47 -12.75 -1.95 6.80
C GLY A 47 -11.81 -1.35 7.83
N GLU A 48 -10.73 -2.06 8.18
CA GLU A 48 -9.74 -1.60 9.16
C GLU A 48 -8.95 -0.40 8.62
N ALA A 49 -8.55 -0.44 7.34
CA ALA A 49 -7.96 0.71 6.67
C ALA A 49 -8.93 1.92 6.66
N HIS A 50 -10.23 1.68 6.47
CA HIS A 50 -11.24 2.73 6.54
C HIS A 50 -11.42 3.28 7.97
N THR A 51 -11.32 2.45 9.00
CA THR A 51 -11.36 2.88 10.41
C THR A 51 -10.16 3.75 10.80
N ILE A 52 -8.95 3.41 10.32
CA ILE A 52 -7.76 4.24 10.56
C ILE A 52 -7.95 5.64 9.94
N LEU A 53 -8.51 5.71 8.74
CA LEU A 53 -8.78 6.97 8.04
C LEU A 53 -9.91 7.78 8.66
N THR A 54 -10.92 7.12 9.24
CA THR A 54 -12.00 7.82 9.94
C THR A 54 -11.54 8.38 11.29
N GLN A 55 -10.58 7.74 11.96
CA GLN A 55 -10.04 8.16 13.25
C GLN A 55 -8.99 9.28 13.14
N SER A 56 -8.27 9.41 12.02
CA SER A 56 -7.26 10.47 11.80
C SER A 56 -7.82 11.81 11.27
N SER A 57 -9.12 12.05 11.45
CA SER A 57 -9.80 13.28 10.97
C SER A 57 -9.66 13.52 9.46
N TRP A 58 -9.52 12.46 8.65
CA TRP A 58 -9.58 12.50 7.18
C TRP A 58 -8.61 13.47 6.47
N SER A 59 -7.56 13.96 7.13
CA SER A 59 -6.63 14.97 6.58
C SER A 59 -5.32 14.38 6.04
N GLY A 60 -5.03 13.13 6.34
CA GLY A 60 -3.76 12.47 6.02
C GLY A 60 -3.30 11.55 7.14
N ALA A 61 -2.07 11.06 7.03
CA ALA A 61 -1.37 10.39 8.12
C ALA A 61 0.15 10.42 7.92
N PRO A 62 0.96 10.39 9.00
CA PRO A 62 2.40 10.21 8.89
C PRO A 62 2.72 8.90 8.17
N ILE A 63 3.57 8.94 7.13
CA ILE A 63 3.94 7.75 6.35
C ILE A 63 4.43 6.60 7.23
N ARG A 64 5.18 6.91 8.30
CA ARG A 64 5.66 5.93 9.27
C ARG A 64 4.50 5.21 9.96
N ALA A 65 3.49 5.94 10.41
CA ALA A 65 2.31 5.37 11.05
C ALA A 65 1.49 4.50 10.07
N VAL A 66 1.40 4.91 8.80
CA VAL A 66 0.76 4.12 7.73
C VAL A 66 1.48 2.78 7.53
N ILE A 67 2.81 2.80 7.43
CA ILE A 67 3.62 1.58 7.25
C ILE A 67 3.49 0.68 8.48
N GLU A 68 3.67 1.22 9.69
CA GLU A 68 3.60 0.46 10.94
C GLU A 68 2.21 -0.15 11.15
N GLY A 69 1.14 0.62 10.90
CA GLY A 69 -0.24 0.12 10.98
C GLY A 69 -0.52 -1.00 9.98
N ALA A 70 -0.03 -0.88 8.74
CA ALA A 70 -0.19 -1.92 7.73
C ALA A 70 0.62 -3.20 8.05
N LEU A 71 1.76 -3.08 8.73
CA LEU A 71 2.60 -4.22 9.11
C LEU A 71 2.13 -4.93 10.38
N ALA A 72 1.44 -4.23 11.29
CA ALA A 72 1.07 -4.75 12.61
C ALA A 72 0.30 -6.10 12.59
N PRO A 73 -0.69 -6.34 11.69
CA PRO A 73 -1.42 -7.61 11.65
C PRO A 73 -0.53 -8.81 11.32
N HIS A 74 0.59 -8.60 10.62
CA HIS A 74 1.48 -9.67 10.18
C HIS A 74 2.40 -10.21 11.29
N ARG A 75 2.48 -9.54 12.45
CA ARG A 75 3.26 -9.97 13.63
C ARG A 75 4.70 -10.39 13.30
N ILE A 76 5.34 -9.63 12.42
CA ILE A 76 6.71 -9.92 11.95
C ILE A 76 7.68 -9.76 13.13
N ALA A 77 8.64 -10.70 13.27
CA ALA A 77 9.59 -10.67 14.37
C ALA A 77 10.45 -9.40 14.37
N ALA A 78 10.82 -8.92 15.56
CA ALA A 78 11.62 -7.72 15.71
C ALA A 78 12.98 -7.82 14.97
N GLY A 79 13.42 -6.72 14.37
CA GLY A 79 14.68 -6.66 13.61
C GLY A 79 14.62 -7.25 12.19
N ARG A 80 13.48 -7.83 11.77
CA ARG A 80 13.28 -8.35 10.41
C ARG A 80 12.82 -7.27 9.42
N VAL A 81 12.29 -6.16 9.92
CA VAL A 81 11.88 -5.01 9.11
C VAL A 81 12.66 -3.78 9.57
N LEU A 82 13.31 -3.12 8.63
CA LEU A 82 14.09 -1.90 8.86
C LEU A 82 13.36 -0.72 8.20
N LEU A 83 12.95 0.26 9.00
CA LEU A 83 12.20 1.44 8.52
C LEU A 83 13.06 2.70 8.61
N SER A 84 13.34 3.34 7.47
CA SER A 84 14.16 4.56 7.43
C SER A 84 13.59 5.63 6.50
N GLY A 85 13.46 6.85 7.01
CA GLY A 85 13.05 7.99 6.20
C GLY A 85 12.64 9.20 7.05
N PRO A 86 12.58 10.39 6.46
CA PRO A 86 12.23 11.62 7.16
C PRO A 86 10.74 11.66 7.54
N ALA A 87 10.36 12.56 8.44
CA ALA A 87 8.94 12.80 8.72
C ALA A 87 8.25 13.32 7.45
N LEU A 88 7.12 12.72 7.08
CA LEU A 88 6.31 13.09 5.93
C LEU A 88 4.85 12.73 6.19
N GLU A 89 3.97 13.70 5.98
CA GLU A 89 2.52 13.49 5.97
C GLU A 89 2.08 13.10 4.57
N LEU A 90 1.32 12.02 4.46
CA LEU A 90 0.67 11.61 3.22
C LEU A 90 -0.78 12.11 3.22
N GLY A 91 -1.25 12.58 2.06
CA GLY A 91 -2.68 12.81 1.84
C GLY A 91 -3.50 11.53 2.04
N ALA A 92 -4.75 11.66 2.45
CA ALA A 92 -5.59 10.52 2.86
C ALA A 92 -5.70 9.41 1.79
N LYS A 93 -5.75 9.80 0.50
CA LYS A 93 -5.79 8.86 -0.63
C LYS A 93 -4.49 8.06 -0.72
N GLN A 94 -3.35 8.74 -0.63
CA GLN A 94 -2.02 8.13 -0.68
C GLN A 94 -1.78 7.23 0.55
N SER A 95 -2.24 7.64 1.73
CA SER A 95 -2.18 6.83 2.95
C SER A 95 -2.91 5.50 2.78
N LEU A 96 -4.15 5.51 2.27
CA LEU A 96 -4.92 4.29 2.01
C LEU A 96 -4.21 3.37 1.02
N THR A 97 -3.81 3.93 -0.11
CA THR A 97 -3.24 3.14 -1.20
C THR A 97 -1.86 2.58 -0.83
N LEU A 98 -1.06 3.32 -0.07
CA LEU A 98 0.19 2.80 0.48
C LEU A 98 -0.04 1.70 1.52
N ALA A 99 -1.01 1.85 2.42
CA ALA A 99 -1.33 0.81 3.41
C ALA A 99 -1.67 -0.53 2.73
N LEU A 100 -2.50 -0.48 1.69
CA LEU A 100 -2.86 -1.67 0.91
C LEU A 100 -1.64 -2.26 0.18
N ALA A 101 -0.78 -1.42 -0.40
CA ALA A 101 0.45 -1.87 -1.05
C ALA A 101 1.40 -2.56 -0.07
N ILE A 102 1.58 -2.00 1.13
CA ILE A 102 2.41 -2.59 2.19
C ILE A 102 1.85 -3.94 2.64
N ASN A 103 0.53 -4.07 2.81
CA ASN A 103 -0.09 -5.34 3.20
C ASN A 103 0.13 -6.43 2.14
N GLU A 104 -0.04 -6.10 0.85
CA GLU A 104 0.26 -7.05 -0.23
C GLU A 104 1.75 -7.41 -0.29
N LEU A 105 2.65 -6.45 -0.16
CA LEU A 105 4.10 -6.70 -0.12
C LEU A 105 4.50 -7.58 1.07
N ALA A 106 3.98 -7.30 2.26
CA ALA A 106 4.22 -8.08 3.47
C ALA A 106 3.67 -9.51 3.33
N THR A 107 2.44 -9.66 2.82
CA THR A 107 1.84 -10.96 2.55
C THR A 107 2.69 -11.78 1.58
N ASN A 108 3.20 -11.15 0.52
CA ASN A 108 4.08 -11.81 -0.45
C ASN A 108 5.43 -12.19 0.16
N ALA A 109 6.04 -11.31 0.94
CA ALA A 109 7.29 -11.58 1.62
C ALA A 109 7.16 -12.76 2.60
N ILE A 110 6.04 -12.89 3.31
CA ILE A 110 5.76 -13.99 4.25
C ILE A 110 5.50 -15.30 3.50
N LYS A 111 4.74 -15.26 2.41
CA LYS A 111 4.37 -16.48 1.69
C LYS A 111 5.50 -17.01 0.81
N TYR A 112 6.28 -16.10 0.20
CA TYR A 112 7.16 -16.45 -0.92
C TYR A 112 8.54 -15.80 -0.87
N GLY A 113 8.75 -14.80 -0.01
CA GLY A 113 9.93 -13.93 -0.05
C GLY A 113 10.76 -13.95 1.24
N ALA A 114 11.39 -12.82 1.56
CA ALA A 114 12.36 -12.69 2.66
C ALA A 114 11.81 -13.01 4.05
N LEU A 115 10.50 -12.96 4.24
CA LEU A 115 9.84 -13.23 5.52
C LEU A 115 9.28 -14.66 5.64
N SER A 116 9.48 -15.51 4.63
CA SER A 116 9.02 -16.91 4.64
C SER A 116 9.86 -17.85 5.51
N GLY A 117 11.12 -17.50 5.76
CA GLY A 117 12.03 -18.23 6.63
C GLY A 117 12.51 -17.41 7.83
N GLU A 118 13.46 -17.96 8.59
CA GLU A 118 13.96 -17.35 9.84
C GLU A 118 15.07 -16.31 9.64
N GLY A 119 15.69 -16.23 8.45
CA GLY A 119 16.90 -15.42 8.18
C GLY A 119 16.73 -14.11 7.37
N GLY A 120 15.74 -13.99 6.48
CA GLY A 120 15.61 -12.82 5.60
C GLY A 120 15.12 -11.50 6.24
N GLN A 121 15.23 -10.40 5.53
CA GLN A 121 14.87 -9.07 6.04
C GLN A 121 14.20 -8.23 4.96
N VAL A 122 13.37 -7.29 5.39
CA VAL A 122 12.76 -6.26 4.55
C VAL A 122 13.28 -4.90 4.97
N ALA A 123 13.89 -4.17 4.05
CA ALA A 123 14.20 -2.76 4.20
C ALA A 123 13.12 -1.92 3.54
N ILE A 124 12.49 -1.03 4.30
CA ILE A 124 11.51 -0.06 3.84
C ILE A 124 12.12 1.32 4.03
N SER A 125 12.28 2.06 2.94
CA SER A 125 12.86 3.39 3.00
C SER A 125 12.13 4.39 2.14
N TRP A 126 12.09 5.64 2.58
CA TRP A 126 11.63 6.74 1.73
C TRP A 126 12.55 7.96 1.85
N ARG A 127 12.61 8.73 0.78
CA ARG A 127 13.34 10.00 0.69
C ARG A 127 12.41 11.07 0.13
N ILE A 128 12.60 12.30 0.56
CA ILE A 128 11.90 13.47 0.06
C ILE A 128 12.91 14.43 -0.56
N GLY A 129 12.50 15.08 -1.64
CA GLY A 129 13.24 16.20 -2.20
C GLY A 129 13.14 17.46 -1.36
N SER A 130 14.10 18.38 -1.53
CA SER A 130 13.94 19.75 -1.03
C SER A 130 12.75 20.44 -1.74
N PRO A 131 11.94 21.27 -1.06
CA PRO A 131 10.84 22.03 -1.68
C PRO A 131 11.26 22.93 -2.85
N GLU A 132 12.54 23.31 -2.88
CA GLU A 132 13.16 24.16 -3.90
C GLU A 132 13.79 23.36 -5.06
N SER A 133 13.70 22.02 -5.02
CA SER A 133 14.31 21.13 -6.00
C SER A 133 13.26 20.33 -6.76
N GLU A 134 13.62 19.90 -7.97
CA GLU A 134 12.85 18.90 -8.72
C GLU A 134 12.94 17.48 -8.09
N GLU A 135 13.57 17.33 -6.91
CA GLU A 135 13.74 16.02 -6.30
C GLU A 135 12.39 15.39 -5.94
N LEU A 136 12.26 14.15 -6.41
CA LEU A 136 11.08 13.34 -6.27
C LEU A 136 11.01 12.75 -4.85
N PHE A 137 9.80 12.53 -4.38
CA PHE A 137 9.61 11.50 -3.38
C PHE A 137 9.94 10.14 -3.97
N ALA A 138 10.73 9.36 -3.25
CA ALA A 138 11.05 7.99 -3.61
C ALA A 138 10.78 7.08 -2.41
N PHE A 139 9.85 6.15 -2.57
CA PHE A 139 9.59 5.06 -1.64
C PHE A 139 10.19 3.75 -2.19
N GLY A 140 10.77 2.96 -1.31
CA GLY A 140 11.39 1.69 -1.64
C GLY A 140 11.09 0.60 -0.62
N TRP A 141 10.86 -0.60 -1.14
CA TRP A 141 10.79 -1.85 -0.41
C TRP A 141 11.82 -2.80 -1.02
N SER A 142 12.71 -3.36 -0.20
CA SER A 142 13.75 -4.29 -0.64
C SER A 142 13.79 -5.50 0.27
N GLU A 143 13.66 -6.68 -0.33
CA GLU A 143 13.82 -7.96 0.33
C GLU A 143 15.25 -8.46 0.20
N SER A 144 15.73 -9.19 1.21
CA SER A 144 17.05 -9.81 1.22
C SER A 144 17.09 -11.03 2.14
N GLY A 145 18.04 -11.96 1.92
CA GLY A 145 18.22 -13.14 2.77
C GLY A 145 17.04 -14.12 2.75
N GLY A 146 16.13 -13.98 1.77
CA GLY A 146 15.03 -14.90 1.50
C GLY A 146 15.41 -16.03 0.55
N PRO A 147 14.47 -16.95 0.25
CA PRO A 147 14.63 -17.89 -0.85
C PRO A 147 14.68 -17.15 -2.20
N PRO A 148 15.21 -17.80 -3.26
CA PRO A 148 15.22 -17.23 -4.60
C PRO A 148 13.83 -16.83 -5.08
N VAL A 149 13.66 -15.56 -5.43
CA VAL A 149 12.38 -15.03 -5.91
C VAL A 149 12.30 -15.14 -7.43
N ASN A 150 11.15 -15.63 -7.93
CA ASN A 150 10.81 -15.62 -9.35
C ASN A 150 9.61 -14.71 -9.60
N ALA A 151 9.57 -14.08 -10.77
CA ALA A 151 8.39 -13.33 -11.17
C ALA A 151 7.15 -14.25 -11.21
N PRO A 152 6.00 -13.82 -10.66
CA PRO A 152 4.80 -14.65 -10.62
C PRO A 152 4.28 -14.93 -12.04
N ALA A 153 4.00 -16.20 -12.34
CA ALA A 153 3.49 -16.62 -13.64
C ALA A 153 2.08 -16.06 -13.96
N ARG A 154 1.32 -15.64 -12.93
CA ARG A 154 -0.01 -15.03 -13.05
C ARG A 154 -0.05 -13.71 -12.29
N LYS A 155 -0.47 -12.63 -12.96
CA LYS A 155 -0.70 -11.33 -12.32
C LYS A 155 -2.10 -11.29 -11.67
N GLY A 156 -2.13 -11.28 -10.35
CA GLY A 156 -3.35 -11.22 -9.55
C GLY A 156 -3.80 -9.80 -9.19
N PHE A 157 -4.62 -9.68 -8.15
CA PHE A 157 -5.01 -8.39 -7.58
C PHE A 157 -3.80 -7.61 -7.04
N GLY A 158 -2.96 -8.24 -6.20
CA GLY A 158 -1.80 -7.60 -5.60
C GLY A 158 -0.86 -6.99 -6.65
N SER A 159 -0.53 -7.72 -7.73
CA SER A 159 0.28 -7.17 -8.82
C SER A 159 -0.37 -5.96 -9.50
N ARG A 160 -1.70 -5.93 -9.66
CA ARG A 160 -2.40 -4.78 -10.26
C ARG A 160 -2.51 -3.59 -9.32
N LEU A 161 -2.71 -3.84 -8.02
CA LEU A 161 -2.67 -2.79 -7.00
C LEU A 161 -1.28 -2.13 -7.02
N LEU A 162 -0.22 -2.94 -6.91
CA LEU A 162 1.15 -2.49 -6.87
C LEU A 162 1.56 -1.75 -8.15
N GLU A 163 1.28 -2.30 -9.34
CA GLU A 163 1.73 -1.71 -10.61
C GLU A 163 0.87 -0.52 -11.09
N ARG A 164 -0.45 -0.54 -10.85
CA ARG A 164 -1.38 0.42 -11.50
C ARG A 164 -2.06 1.36 -10.53
N VAL A 165 -2.66 0.83 -9.46
CA VAL A 165 -3.44 1.66 -8.53
C VAL A 165 -2.51 2.60 -7.76
N VAL A 166 -1.37 2.09 -7.28
CA VAL A 166 -0.37 2.92 -6.61
C VAL A 166 0.18 4.00 -7.55
N ALA A 167 0.54 3.63 -8.79
CA ALA A 167 1.03 4.59 -9.78
C ALA A 167 0.01 5.71 -10.06
N LEU A 168 -1.28 5.37 -10.21
CA LEU A 168 -2.35 6.33 -10.45
C LEU A 168 -2.59 7.25 -9.25
N ASP A 169 -2.65 6.71 -8.04
CA ASP A 169 -2.99 7.48 -6.84
C ASP A 169 -1.87 8.40 -6.39
N PHE A 170 -0.62 8.00 -6.63
CA PHE A 170 0.55 8.84 -6.42
C PHE A 170 0.91 9.70 -7.63
N GLN A 171 0.19 9.58 -8.76
CA GLN A 171 0.54 10.23 -10.04
C GLN A 171 2.02 10.03 -10.41
N GLY A 172 2.51 8.81 -10.14
CA GLY A 172 3.93 8.49 -10.12
C GLY A 172 4.27 7.29 -10.99
N ARG A 173 5.53 6.88 -10.91
CA ARG A 173 6.04 5.67 -11.55
C ARG A 173 6.30 4.60 -10.50
N VAL A 174 5.96 3.37 -10.85
CA VAL A 174 6.25 2.20 -10.02
C VAL A 174 7.12 1.23 -10.81
N SER A 175 8.09 0.62 -10.13
CA SER A 175 8.88 -0.49 -10.67
C SER A 175 8.86 -1.68 -9.71
N LEU A 176 8.63 -2.88 -10.25
CA LEU A 176 8.79 -4.16 -9.56
C LEU A 176 9.92 -4.94 -10.23
N ASP A 177 10.95 -5.26 -9.47
CA ASP A 177 12.12 -6.00 -9.92
C ASP A 177 12.28 -7.26 -9.06
N TYR A 178 12.01 -8.42 -9.67
CA TYR A 178 12.09 -9.73 -9.05
C TYR A 178 13.50 -10.28 -9.22
N ARG A 179 14.39 -10.00 -8.27
CA ARG A 179 15.77 -10.51 -8.28
C ARG A 179 15.86 -11.82 -7.52
N GLN A 180 16.88 -12.63 -7.85
CA GLN A 180 17.13 -13.87 -7.11
C GLN A 180 17.36 -13.60 -5.62
N GLU A 181 17.94 -12.46 -5.26
CA GLU A 181 18.23 -12.09 -3.87
C GLU A 181 17.00 -11.57 -3.11
N GLY A 182 15.91 -11.22 -3.82
CA GLY A 182 14.69 -10.66 -3.24
C GLY A 182 13.96 -9.69 -4.17
N LEU A 183 12.68 -9.46 -3.87
CA LEU A 183 11.88 -8.43 -4.54
C LEU A 183 12.40 -7.03 -4.20
N ARG A 184 12.47 -6.17 -5.23
CA ARG A 184 12.60 -4.72 -5.07
C ARG A 184 11.39 -4.04 -5.67
N TYR A 185 10.72 -3.24 -4.86
CA TYR A 185 9.61 -2.38 -5.26
C TYR A 185 10.02 -0.92 -5.05
N ALA A 186 9.80 -0.09 -6.05
CA ALA A 186 10.03 1.35 -5.94
C ALA A 186 8.83 2.12 -6.47
N LEU A 187 8.54 3.24 -5.79
CA LEU A 187 7.54 4.23 -6.17
C LEU A 187 8.23 5.59 -6.18
N GLU A 188 8.14 6.30 -7.30
CA GLU A 188 8.65 7.66 -7.46
C GLU A 188 7.53 8.60 -7.88
N THR A 189 7.43 9.76 -7.23
CA THR A 189 6.52 10.82 -7.65
C THR A 189 7.01 12.21 -7.22
N THR A 190 6.36 13.26 -7.71
CA THR A 190 6.65 14.63 -7.32
C THR A 190 6.15 14.92 -5.89
N MET A 191 6.83 15.81 -5.18
CA MET A 191 6.37 16.25 -3.85
C MET A 191 4.98 16.88 -3.89
N SER A 192 4.62 17.58 -4.99
CA SER A 192 3.29 18.14 -5.22
C SER A 192 2.18 17.08 -5.31
N ALA A 193 2.49 15.85 -5.73
CA ALA A 193 1.50 14.77 -5.80
C ALA A 193 1.23 14.09 -4.46
N ILE A 194 2.06 14.37 -3.44
CA ILE A 194 1.97 13.80 -2.09
C ILE A 194 1.38 14.79 -1.10
N ALA A 195 1.72 16.07 -1.27
CA ALA A 195 1.12 17.15 -0.53
C ALA A 195 -0.40 17.18 -0.80
N ASN A 196 -1.18 17.46 0.24
CA ASN A 196 -2.60 17.76 0.09
C ASN A 196 -2.76 18.86 -0.96
N ALA A 197 -3.32 18.52 -2.12
CA ALA A 197 -3.81 19.50 -3.07
C ALA A 197 -5.08 20.14 -2.50
N GLU A 198 -4.90 21.06 -1.54
CA GLU A 198 -5.64 22.33 -1.43
C GLU A 198 -5.10 23.13 -0.23
N PRO A 199 -4.68 24.40 -0.43
CA PRO A 199 -4.68 25.35 0.66
C PRO A 199 -6.13 25.59 1.06
N VAL A 200 -6.50 25.27 2.30
CA VAL A 200 -7.76 25.76 2.87
C VAL A 200 -7.69 27.28 2.81
N HIS A 201 -8.50 27.86 1.93
CA HIS A 201 -8.65 29.30 1.78
C HIS A 201 -8.88 29.92 3.15
N ALA A 202 -7.99 30.83 3.55
CA ALA A 202 -8.29 31.83 4.53
C ALA A 202 -9.35 32.77 3.93
N ASN A 203 -10.56 32.74 4.50
CA ASN A 203 -11.48 33.88 4.62
C ASN A 203 -12.56 33.55 5.65
#